data_AF-A0A168GYP9-F1
#
_entry.id   AF-A0A168GYP9-F1
#
_cell.length_a   1.000
_cell.length_b   1.000
_cell.length_c   1.000
_cell.angle_alpha   90.00
_cell.angle_beta   90.00
_cell.angle_gamma   90.00
#
_symmetry.space_group_name_H-M   'P 1'
#
loop_
_entity.id
_entity.type
_entity.pdbx_description
1 polymer ?
#
loop_
_entity_poly.entity_id
_entity_poly.type
_entity_poly.pdbx_seq_one_letter_code
_entity_poly.pdbx_strand_id
1 'polypeptide(L)'
;MDKSYKLKSKTNNPYFEYFSNHPISEWSFPEFKASFNKDRLHPVNDTKIKNTYLSVMQSIQNSSDAPDFAKAEARRLSSSLKSPDSEPRNINYTITANDSSVIHAGTGSINLNQPQPTTSIIHQESGPSLNSVDLSDEEDDEEDKIPSNLSIDHHPHRTCEYALTFTNSDEEKEEEQDTPESEWMLDGVCISELCFNLKKESLKLAERTDPAQLSDIRLLTLNDIYIFDRNSAFSISKYFSTKVHTLLAPTLSFDAYFLTEGLNCYRWCMNIEVSRPADWFSSLSLCTQFLQEACESKNLLDLHTAQVLIQVLPVLINGLPDDSNEDSYVHYYLSPLLSSIFASDPLLKMKWANGQLSRNNNVASKPDFSVYNISGSAKCVVLIAEFKPTEKNSYVESDLIKLAKQMKETLNKLITNGVTKPKVCGVHCEGENIYTYVMDLPSPKLYRVINASKIKLFKNVDQMSLLPNVIKHLLCLKEVALETATKIEAASLYSHSHLKRPVSNPPMNWLSSGNVVLSRTPKKQKTQ
;
A
#
# COMPACT_ATOMS: atom_id res chain seq x y z
N MET A 1 0.08 -33.71 -27.96
CA MET A 1 0.78 -35.00 -27.74
C MET A 1 1.40 -34.93 -26.36
N ASP A 2 0.87 -35.71 -25.44
CA ASP A 2 1.34 -35.77 -24.06
C ASP A 2 2.68 -36.53 -24.02
N LYS A 3 3.79 -35.80 -23.92
CA LYS A 3 5.15 -36.38 -23.95
C LYS A 3 5.55 -36.80 -22.54
N SER A 4 4.93 -37.87 -22.03
CA SER A 4 5.27 -38.40 -20.71
C SER A 4 6.58 -39.21 -20.79
N TYR A 5 7.72 -38.59 -20.47
CA TYR A 5 8.94 -39.32 -20.14
C TYR A 5 9.20 -39.23 -18.65
N LYS A 6 9.41 -40.38 -18.02
CA LYS A 6 9.79 -40.51 -16.62
C LYS A 6 11.19 -41.09 -16.57
N LEU A 7 12.08 -40.45 -15.81
CA LEU A 7 13.45 -40.93 -15.64
C LEU A 7 13.43 -42.25 -14.87
N LYS A 8 14.09 -43.30 -15.36
CA LYS A 8 14.23 -44.56 -14.60
C LYS A 8 15.33 -44.37 -13.55
N SER A 9 14.96 -44.11 -12.30
CA SER A 9 15.96 -44.01 -11.22
C SER A 9 16.55 -45.39 -10.90
N LYS A 10 17.87 -45.55 -11.10
CA LYS A 10 18.63 -46.73 -10.63
C LYS A 10 19.21 -46.53 -9.22
N THR A 11 18.94 -45.38 -8.59
CA THR A 11 19.53 -44.99 -7.31
C THR A 11 18.45 -44.53 -6.34
N ASN A 12 18.58 -44.83 -5.05
CA ASN A 12 17.71 -44.30 -3.98
C ASN A 12 18.00 -42.81 -3.67
N ASN A 13 18.35 -42.05 -4.70
CA ASN A 13 18.65 -40.64 -4.56
C ASN A 13 17.33 -39.84 -4.73
N PRO A 14 16.84 -39.15 -3.68
CA PRO A 14 15.56 -38.45 -3.71
C PRO A 14 15.52 -37.33 -4.76
N TYR A 15 16.69 -36.84 -5.21
CA TYR A 15 16.75 -35.85 -6.29
C TYR A 15 16.38 -36.43 -7.67
N PHE A 16 16.68 -37.71 -7.92
CA PHE A 16 16.28 -38.40 -9.15
C PHE A 16 14.82 -38.86 -9.11
N GLU A 17 14.30 -39.12 -7.92
CA GLU A 17 12.91 -39.50 -7.70
C GLU A 17 11.94 -38.40 -8.15
N TYR A 18 12.27 -37.13 -7.92
CA TYR A 18 11.49 -36.00 -8.43
C TYR A 18 11.22 -36.11 -9.95
N PHE A 19 12.28 -36.27 -10.76
CA PHE A 19 12.17 -36.37 -12.22
C PHE A 19 11.57 -37.70 -12.71
N SER A 20 11.46 -38.67 -11.82
CA SER A 20 10.74 -39.92 -12.08
C SER A 20 9.24 -39.74 -11.87
N ASN A 21 8.85 -38.87 -10.93
CA ASN A 21 7.47 -38.67 -10.51
C ASN A 21 6.75 -37.50 -11.20
N HIS A 22 7.50 -36.52 -11.74
CA HIS A 22 6.93 -35.33 -12.37
C HIS A 22 7.12 -35.37 -13.89
N PRO A 23 6.13 -34.93 -14.68
CA PRO A 23 6.28 -34.80 -16.13
C PRO A 23 7.35 -33.77 -16.50
N ILE A 24 7.91 -33.89 -17.70
CA ILE A 24 8.98 -32.99 -18.18
C ILE A 24 8.58 -31.51 -18.14
N SER A 25 7.29 -31.19 -18.32
CA SER A 25 6.78 -29.82 -18.23
C SER A 25 7.02 -29.16 -16.87
N GLU A 26 7.18 -29.98 -15.83
CA GLU A 26 7.39 -29.54 -14.44
C GLU A 26 8.88 -29.61 -14.04
N TRP A 27 9.80 -29.90 -14.96
CA TRP A 27 11.22 -30.05 -14.62
C TRP A 27 11.94 -28.71 -14.39
N SER A 28 11.23 -27.60 -14.23
CA SER A 28 11.87 -26.29 -14.03
C SER A 28 12.60 -26.23 -12.69
N PHE A 29 13.67 -25.42 -12.61
CA PHE A 29 14.40 -25.24 -11.36
C PHE A 29 13.52 -24.70 -10.20
N PRO A 30 12.59 -23.75 -10.42
CA PRO A 30 11.66 -23.32 -9.38
C PRO A 30 10.79 -24.45 -8.82
N GLU A 31 10.23 -25.31 -9.66
CA GLU A 31 9.37 -26.43 -9.24
C GLU A 31 10.18 -27.50 -8.51
N PHE A 32 11.36 -27.85 -9.04
CA PHE A 32 12.30 -28.74 -8.36
C PHE A 32 12.69 -28.19 -6.99
N LYS A 33 13.01 -26.90 -6.88
CA LYS A 33 13.36 -26.28 -5.59
C LYS A 33 12.18 -26.28 -4.62
N ALA A 34 10.97 -26.02 -5.10
CA ALA A 34 9.76 -26.00 -4.28
C ALA A 34 9.48 -27.38 -3.66
N SER A 35 9.68 -28.46 -4.40
CA SER A 35 9.42 -29.83 -3.89
C SER A 35 10.31 -30.22 -2.70
N PHE A 36 11.51 -29.66 -2.56
CA PHE A 36 12.40 -29.95 -1.43
C PHE A 36 12.20 -29.05 -0.20
N ASN A 37 11.41 -27.97 -0.33
CA ASN A 37 11.16 -27.03 0.75
C ASN A 37 9.78 -27.20 1.39
N LYS A 38 8.87 -27.96 0.79
CA LYS A 38 7.47 -28.07 1.22
C LYS A 38 7.30 -28.56 2.67
N ASP A 39 8.22 -29.39 3.16
CA ASP A 39 8.10 -30.07 4.47
C ASP A 39 9.28 -29.79 5.43
N ARG A 40 10.10 -28.75 5.17
CA ARG A 40 11.29 -28.46 5.99
C ARG A 40 11.16 -27.14 6.75
N LEU A 41 11.40 -27.19 8.07
CA LEU A 41 11.50 -26.01 8.95
C LEU A 41 12.68 -25.10 8.61
N HIS A 42 13.72 -25.65 7.97
CA HIS A 42 14.89 -24.88 7.52
C HIS A 42 15.09 -25.04 6.01
N PRO A 43 15.23 -23.93 5.26
CA PRO A 43 15.45 -23.97 3.83
C PRO A 43 16.79 -24.64 3.52
N VAL A 44 16.80 -25.50 2.52
CA VAL A 44 18.04 -26.14 2.04
C VAL A 44 18.92 -25.09 1.37
N ASN A 45 20.25 -25.22 1.51
CA ASN A 45 21.22 -24.35 0.86
C ASN A 45 20.97 -24.29 -0.66
N ASP A 46 20.63 -23.09 -1.16
CA ASP A 46 20.25 -22.84 -2.55
C ASP A 46 21.34 -23.26 -3.55
N THR A 47 22.61 -23.02 -3.22
CA THR A 47 23.75 -23.41 -4.05
C THR A 47 23.83 -24.93 -4.18
N LYS A 48 23.54 -25.66 -3.10
CA LYS A 48 23.52 -27.14 -3.11
C LYS A 48 22.39 -27.66 -3.99
N ILE A 49 21.16 -27.14 -3.84
CA ILE A 49 20.02 -27.53 -4.69
C ILE A 49 20.29 -27.20 -6.16
N LYS A 50 20.82 -26.02 -6.47
CA LYS A 50 21.18 -25.61 -7.83
C LYS A 50 22.20 -26.54 -8.47
N ASN A 51 23.27 -26.87 -7.75
CA ASN A 51 24.30 -27.77 -8.25
C ASN A 51 23.77 -29.19 -8.46
N THR A 52 22.91 -29.67 -7.55
CA THR A 52 22.24 -30.97 -7.71
C THR A 52 21.33 -31.00 -8.93
N TYR A 53 20.51 -29.97 -9.14
CA TYR A 53 19.65 -29.86 -10.32
C TYR A 53 20.46 -29.90 -11.62
N LEU A 54 21.52 -29.09 -11.71
CA LEU A 54 22.40 -29.07 -12.89
C LEU A 54 23.06 -30.42 -13.16
N SER A 55 23.47 -31.13 -12.10
CA SER A 55 24.03 -32.48 -12.20
C SER A 55 23.03 -33.50 -12.76
N VAL A 56 21.77 -33.43 -12.33
CA VAL A 56 20.71 -34.30 -12.87
C VAL A 56 20.42 -33.96 -14.33
N MET A 57 20.30 -32.68 -14.68
CA MET A 57 20.09 -32.27 -16.08
C MET A 57 21.24 -32.75 -16.98
N GLN A 58 22.50 -32.63 -16.54
CA GLN A 58 23.65 -33.13 -17.27
C GLN A 58 23.64 -34.66 -17.40
N SER A 59 23.21 -35.38 -16.36
CA SER A 59 23.06 -36.83 -16.41
C SER A 59 22.00 -37.27 -17.44
N ILE A 60 20.88 -36.55 -17.53
CA ILE A 60 19.82 -36.81 -18.52
C ILE A 60 20.33 -36.55 -19.94
N GLN A 61 21.09 -35.47 -20.15
CA GLN A 61 21.68 -35.13 -21.46
C GLN A 61 22.62 -36.22 -21.97
N ASN A 62 23.37 -36.85 -21.07
CA ASN A 62 24.37 -37.87 -21.38
C ASN A 62 23.82 -39.30 -21.37
N SER A 63 22.57 -39.51 -20.94
CA SER A 63 21.98 -40.85 -20.83
C SER A 63 21.72 -41.46 -22.20
N SER A 64 22.18 -42.70 -22.44
CA SER A 64 21.82 -43.48 -23.64
C SER A 64 20.32 -43.76 -23.69
N ASP A 65 19.69 -43.91 -22.52
CA ASP A 65 18.32 -44.40 -22.37
C ASP A 65 17.28 -43.27 -22.46
N ALA A 66 17.71 -42.00 -22.39
CA ALA A 66 16.81 -40.85 -22.49
C ALA A 66 16.47 -40.53 -23.96
N PRO A 67 15.19 -40.31 -24.29
CA PRO A 67 14.78 -39.93 -25.64
C PRO A 67 15.25 -38.51 -25.96
N ASP A 68 15.39 -38.21 -27.26
CA ASP A 68 15.98 -36.95 -27.73
C ASP A 68 15.25 -35.70 -27.24
N PHE A 69 13.92 -35.77 -27.10
CA PHE A 69 13.15 -34.63 -26.59
C PHE A 69 13.45 -34.33 -25.11
N ALA A 70 13.69 -35.36 -24.28
CA ALA A 70 14.05 -35.17 -22.88
C ALA A 70 15.48 -34.61 -22.76
N LYS A 71 16.40 -35.09 -23.61
CA LYS A 71 17.76 -34.52 -23.72
C LYS A 71 17.73 -33.06 -24.14
N ALA A 72 16.90 -32.72 -25.14
CA ALA A 72 16.75 -31.35 -25.62
C ALA A 72 16.22 -30.41 -24.52
N GLU A 73 15.20 -30.85 -23.77
CA GLU A 73 14.64 -30.06 -22.68
C GLU A 73 15.63 -29.88 -21.52
N ALA A 74 16.35 -30.94 -21.15
CA ALA A 74 17.40 -30.85 -20.13
C ALA A 74 18.53 -29.87 -20.52
N ARG A 75 18.88 -29.78 -21.81
CA ARG A 75 19.81 -28.74 -22.33
C ARG A 75 19.22 -27.35 -22.18
N ARG A 76 17.97 -27.14 -22.62
CA ARG A 76 17.27 -25.85 -22.54
C ARG A 76 17.24 -25.32 -21.10
N LEU A 77 16.84 -26.18 -20.16
CA LEU A 77 16.76 -25.85 -18.74
C LEU A 77 18.14 -25.55 -18.14
N SER A 78 19.17 -26.35 -18.46
CA SER A 78 20.55 -26.11 -17.99
C SER A 78 21.12 -24.78 -18.50
N SER A 79 20.89 -24.46 -19.77
CA SER A 79 21.37 -23.21 -20.37
C SER A 79 20.69 -22.00 -19.75
N SER A 80 19.40 -22.08 -19.46
CA SER A 80 18.65 -21.00 -18.78
C SER A 80 19.21 -20.65 -17.40
N LEU A 81 19.81 -21.63 -16.72
CA LEU A 81 20.36 -21.47 -15.37
C LEU A 81 21.83 -21.03 -15.31
N LYS A 82 22.55 -21.19 -16.43
CA LYS A 82 23.97 -20.84 -16.60
C LYS A 82 24.18 -19.43 -17.15
N SER A 83 23.15 -18.79 -17.71
CA SER A 83 23.24 -17.39 -18.11
C SER A 83 23.47 -16.54 -16.85
N PRO A 84 24.60 -15.82 -16.74
CA PRO A 84 24.72 -14.74 -15.78
C PRO A 84 23.72 -13.66 -16.23
N ASP A 85 22.70 -13.42 -15.42
CA ASP A 85 21.78 -12.28 -15.51
C ASP A 85 21.21 -11.94 -16.89
N SER A 86 20.32 -12.80 -17.39
CA SER A 86 19.18 -12.28 -18.16
C SER A 86 17.88 -12.86 -17.61
N GLU A 87 16.98 -11.97 -17.21
CA GLU A 87 15.62 -12.27 -16.77
C GLU A 87 14.93 -13.24 -17.74
N PRO A 88 14.01 -14.10 -17.26
CA PRO A 88 13.29 -15.01 -18.14
C PRO A 88 12.44 -14.20 -19.15
N ARG A 89 12.82 -14.25 -20.44
CA ARG A 89 11.90 -13.88 -21.52
C ARG A 89 10.73 -14.86 -21.51
N ASN A 90 9.56 -14.39 -21.08
CA ASN A 90 8.30 -15.11 -21.25
C ASN A 90 8.08 -15.41 -22.74
N ILE A 91 8.15 -16.68 -23.11
CA ILE A 91 7.70 -17.16 -24.42
C ILE A 91 6.20 -17.42 -24.28
N ASN A 92 5.39 -16.54 -24.86
CA ASN A 92 3.94 -16.71 -24.92
C ASN A 92 3.60 -17.80 -25.97
N TYR A 93 2.88 -18.83 -25.54
CA TYR A 93 2.14 -19.68 -26.47
C TYR A 93 0.80 -19.00 -26.78
N THR A 94 0.53 -18.73 -28.05
CA THR A 94 -0.82 -18.36 -28.50
C THR A 94 -1.67 -19.63 -28.55
N ILE A 95 -2.54 -19.80 -27.56
CA ILE A 95 -3.59 -20.82 -27.60
C ILE A 95 -4.88 -20.10 -27.99
N THR A 96 -5.35 -20.33 -29.22
CA THR A 96 -6.70 -19.98 -29.66
C THR A 96 -7.66 -21.01 -29.07
N ALA A 97 -8.57 -20.56 -28.18
CA ALA A 97 -9.63 -21.39 -27.65
C ALA A 97 -10.90 -21.21 -28.50
N ASN A 98 -11.38 -22.30 -29.09
CA ASN A 98 -12.73 -22.43 -29.63
C ASN A 98 -13.71 -22.77 -28.49
N ASP A 99 -14.95 -22.32 -28.67
CA ASP A 99 -16.13 -22.52 -27.83
C ASP A 99 -16.35 -23.95 -27.33
N SER A 100 -16.72 -24.13 -26.04
CA SER A 100 -18.02 -24.68 -25.62
C SER A 100 -18.09 -25.03 -24.12
N SER A 101 -19.08 -24.43 -23.45
CA SER A 101 -20.16 -25.07 -22.65
C SER A 101 -19.91 -25.84 -21.32
N VAL A 102 -20.81 -25.52 -20.39
CA VAL A 102 -21.39 -26.31 -19.26
C VAL A 102 -20.60 -26.39 -17.95
N ILE A 103 -21.16 -25.79 -16.89
CA ILE A 103 -20.81 -26.04 -15.49
C ILE A 103 -22.01 -26.73 -14.81
N HIS A 104 -21.77 -27.93 -14.26
CA HIS A 104 -22.67 -28.58 -13.32
C HIS A 104 -22.39 -28.08 -11.90
N ALA A 105 -23.40 -27.55 -11.21
CA ALA A 105 -23.34 -27.23 -9.79
C ALA A 105 -23.58 -28.50 -8.95
N GLY A 106 -22.62 -28.84 -8.09
CA GLY A 106 -22.73 -29.91 -7.11
C GLY A 106 -23.18 -29.36 -5.74
N THR A 107 -24.32 -29.83 -5.28
CA THR A 107 -24.93 -29.51 -3.98
C THR A 107 -24.24 -30.29 -2.86
N GLY A 108 -23.67 -29.60 -1.88
CA GLY A 108 -23.12 -30.19 -0.67
C GLY A 108 -23.80 -29.63 0.58
N SER A 109 -24.69 -30.40 1.19
CA SER A 109 -25.36 -30.10 2.45
C SER A 109 -24.50 -30.54 3.64
N ILE A 110 -24.28 -29.66 4.61
CA ILE A 110 -23.68 -30.00 5.91
C ILE A 110 -24.65 -29.60 7.02
N ASN A 111 -25.09 -30.60 7.78
CA ASN A 111 -25.82 -30.47 9.04
C ASN A 111 -24.85 -30.08 10.17
N LEU A 112 -25.18 -29.06 10.94
CA LEU A 112 -24.61 -28.88 12.29
C LEU A 112 -25.70 -28.38 13.24
N ASN A 113 -26.18 -29.31 14.06
CA ASN A 113 -26.87 -29.03 15.31
C ASN A 113 -25.81 -28.88 16.40
N GLN A 114 -25.80 -27.76 17.15
CA GLN A 114 -25.66 -27.79 18.61
C GLN A 114 -25.97 -26.42 19.25
N PRO A 115 -26.44 -26.40 20.52
CA PRO A 115 -27.23 -25.31 21.09
C PRO A 115 -26.42 -24.25 21.87
N GLN A 116 -27.00 -23.05 21.94
CA GLN A 116 -26.56 -21.87 22.68
C GLN A 116 -26.55 -22.04 24.21
N PRO A 117 -25.73 -21.27 24.94
CA PRO A 117 -26.00 -20.93 26.33
C PRO A 117 -26.54 -19.49 26.48
N THR A 118 -27.70 -19.48 27.10
CA THR A 118 -28.41 -18.51 27.94
C THR A 118 -27.74 -17.17 28.32
N THR A 119 -28.50 -16.13 28.02
CA THR A 119 -28.53 -14.76 28.56
C THR A 119 -28.36 -14.65 30.08
N SER A 120 -27.52 -13.70 30.51
CA SER A 120 -27.55 -13.09 31.84
C SER A 120 -28.01 -11.64 31.77
N ILE A 121 -29.00 -11.34 32.62
CA ILE A 121 -29.70 -10.09 32.82
C ILE A 121 -28.80 -9.14 33.61
N ILE A 122 -28.61 -7.89 33.15
CA ILE A 122 -28.02 -6.82 33.97
C ILE A 122 -29.09 -5.74 34.21
N HIS A 123 -29.24 -5.46 35.49
CA HIS A 123 -30.15 -4.49 36.10
C HIS A 123 -29.89 -3.05 35.64
N GLN A 124 -30.99 -2.35 35.36
CA GLN A 124 -31.07 -0.89 35.39
C GLN A 124 -30.88 -0.40 36.83
N GLU A 125 -29.97 0.55 37.03
CA GLU A 125 -30.02 1.47 38.17
C GLU A 125 -30.10 2.92 37.69
N SER A 126 -31.11 3.56 38.24
CA SER A 126 -31.57 4.93 38.16
C SER A 126 -30.54 5.94 38.67
N GLY A 127 -30.41 7.07 37.98
CA GLY A 127 -29.58 8.20 38.40
C GLY A 127 -30.17 9.01 39.56
N PRO A 128 -29.39 10.00 40.05
CA PRO A 128 -30.00 11.21 40.59
C PRO A 128 -29.32 12.53 40.17
N SER A 129 -30.20 13.52 40.00
CA SER A 129 -30.11 14.97 40.26
C SER A 129 -28.82 15.74 39.99
N LEU A 130 -28.95 16.68 39.07
CA LEU A 130 -28.22 17.94 38.99
C LEU A 130 -28.35 18.74 40.30
N ASN A 131 -27.22 18.98 40.97
CA ASN A 131 -27.06 20.08 41.91
C ASN A 131 -25.98 21.03 41.38
N SER A 132 -26.36 22.29 41.27
CA SER A 132 -25.50 23.44 41.02
C SER A 132 -24.54 23.66 42.20
N VAL A 133 -23.24 23.72 41.92
CA VAL A 133 -22.22 24.12 42.89
C VAL A 133 -21.41 25.27 42.32
N ASP A 134 -21.23 26.25 43.19
CA ASP A 134 -20.58 27.55 43.03
C ASP A 134 -19.14 27.49 42.51
N LEU A 135 -18.83 28.53 41.74
CA LEU A 135 -17.51 28.91 41.26
C LEU A 135 -16.78 29.72 42.34
N SER A 136 -15.71 29.16 42.91
CA SER A 136 -14.48 29.88 43.25
C SER A 136 -13.55 28.94 44.02
N ASP A 137 -12.50 28.46 43.36
CA ASP A 137 -11.18 28.24 43.96
C ASP A 137 -10.20 28.05 42.81
N GLU A 138 -9.45 29.11 42.50
CA GLU A 138 -8.25 29.07 41.66
C GLU A 138 -7.16 28.34 42.45
N GLU A 139 -7.17 27.02 42.41
CA GLU A 139 -5.97 26.25 42.73
C GLU A 139 -5.05 26.30 41.50
N ASP A 140 -3.83 26.80 41.72
CA ASP A 140 -2.70 26.72 40.80
C ASP A 140 -2.52 25.26 40.34
N ASP A 141 -3.17 24.92 39.23
CA ASP A 141 -2.79 23.79 38.40
C ASP A 141 -1.36 24.09 37.93
N GLU A 142 -0.38 23.47 38.60
CA GLU A 142 0.94 23.18 38.05
C GLU A 142 0.72 22.31 36.81
N GLU A 143 0.24 22.94 35.72
CA GLU A 143 0.20 22.37 34.40
C GLU A 143 1.59 21.80 34.13
N ASP A 144 1.61 20.49 33.84
CA ASP A 144 2.78 19.73 33.44
C ASP A 144 3.65 20.53 32.47
N LYS A 145 4.64 21.27 33.01
CA LYS A 145 5.61 22.00 32.22
C LYS A 145 6.37 20.97 31.42
N ILE A 146 5.98 20.84 30.15
CA ILE A 146 6.69 20.08 29.13
C ILE A 146 8.17 20.45 29.28
N PRO A 147 9.06 19.50 29.61
CA PRO A 147 10.48 19.79 29.77
C PRO A 147 10.97 20.60 28.57
N SER A 148 11.70 21.69 28.78
CA SER A 148 12.11 22.64 27.73
C SER A 148 12.88 22.02 26.55
N ASN A 149 13.24 20.75 26.69
CA ASN A 149 14.03 19.96 25.75
C ASN A 149 13.17 19.08 24.82
N LEU A 150 11.86 18.99 25.05
CA LEU A 150 10.93 18.27 24.18
C LEU A 150 10.51 19.18 23.02
N SER A 151 10.41 18.60 21.82
CA SER A 151 9.71 19.28 20.74
C SER A 151 8.23 19.43 21.13
N ILE A 152 7.59 20.52 20.65
CA ILE A 152 6.16 20.81 20.87
C ILE A 152 5.27 19.61 20.45
N ASP A 153 5.79 18.73 19.60
CA ASP A 153 5.07 17.59 19.02
C ASP A 153 5.82 16.25 19.16
N HIS A 154 6.40 16.00 20.34
CA HIS A 154 7.07 14.74 20.67
C HIS A 154 6.24 13.49 20.35
N HIS A 155 6.89 12.40 19.91
CA HIS A 155 6.23 11.12 19.63
C HIS A 155 6.21 10.22 20.88
N PRO A 156 5.06 10.08 21.58
CA PRO A 156 5.00 9.53 22.94
C PRO A 156 5.42 8.05 23.05
N HIS A 157 5.37 7.29 21.94
CA HIS A 157 5.70 5.87 21.96
C HIS A 157 7.20 5.55 21.72
N ARG A 158 8.04 6.55 21.43
CA ARG A 158 9.50 6.34 21.22
C ARG A 158 10.23 6.34 22.56
N THR A 159 10.24 5.18 23.23
CA THR A 159 10.80 5.02 24.59
C THR A 159 12.21 4.43 24.64
N CYS A 160 12.85 4.21 23.49
CA CYS A 160 14.19 3.65 23.37
C CYS A 160 15.23 4.70 22.97
N GLU A 161 16.51 4.33 22.97
CA GLU A 161 17.56 5.12 22.32
C GLU A 161 17.51 4.86 20.82
N TYR A 162 17.60 5.92 20.02
CA TYR A 162 17.61 5.84 18.57
C TYR A 162 18.81 6.57 17.98
N ALA A 163 19.15 6.21 16.75
CA ALA A 163 20.18 6.86 15.95
C ALA A 163 19.62 7.18 14.56
N LEU A 164 19.94 8.36 14.06
CA LEU A 164 19.69 8.72 12.66
C LEU A 164 20.87 8.28 11.81
N THR A 165 20.58 7.51 10.77
CA THR A 165 21.56 7.19 9.74
C THR A 165 21.20 7.95 8.48
N PHE A 166 22.12 8.78 8.02
CA PHE A 166 22.05 9.45 6.73
C PHE A 166 22.67 8.49 5.71
N THR A 167 21.87 7.95 4.80
CA THR A 167 22.42 7.11 3.73
C THR A 167 23.11 8.04 2.75
N ASN A 168 24.46 8.04 2.76
CA ASN A 168 25.36 8.90 1.99
C ASN A 168 24.63 9.65 0.87
N SER A 169 24.21 10.88 1.20
CA SER A 169 24.08 11.91 0.18
C SER A 169 25.39 11.87 -0.58
N ASP A 170 25.34 11.70 -1.90
CA ASP A 170 26.45 12.12 -2.75
C ASP A 170 26.83 13.51 -2.25
N GLU A 171 27.91 13.64 -1.49
CA GLU A 171 28.35 14.92 -0.94
C GLU A 171 28.56 15.80 -2.16
N GLU A 172 27.57 16.68 -2.32
CA GLU A 172 27.35 17.49 -3.50
C GLU A 172 28.61 18.33 -3.71
N LYS A 173 29.24 18.15 -4.87
CA LYS A 173 29.74 19.32 -5.57
C LYS A 173 28.50 20.16 -5.89
N GLU A 174 28.11 21.00 -4.93
CA GLU A 174 27.10 22.05 -5.09
C GLU A 174 27.59 23.05 -6.15
N GLU A 175 27.55 22.67 -7.42
CA GLU A 175 27.48 23.63 -8.52
C GLU A 175 26.01 23.76 -8.93
N GLU A 176 25.15 24.15 -7.97
CA GLU A 176 23.76 24.51 -8.23
C GLU A 176 23.73 25.94 -8.80
N GLN A 177 23.52 26.05 -10.11
CA GLN A 177 22.90 27.25 -10.68
C GLN A 177 21.43 27.25 -10.25
N ASP A 178 21.18 27.76 -9.04
CA ASP A 178 19.83 28.06 -8.58
C ASP A 178 19.21 29.10 -9.50
N THR A 179 18.27 28.66 -10.31
CA THR A 179 17.44 29.57 -11.10
C THR A 179 16.23 29.95 -10.25
N PRO A 180 15.98 31.24 -10.00
CA PRO A 180 14.89 31.71 -9.13
C PRO A 180 13.49 31.32 -9.62
N GLU A 181 13.34 30.82 -10.84
CA GLU A 181 12.07 30.35 -11.41
C GLU A 181 11.56 29.01 -10.81
N SER A 182 12.35 28.37 -9.93
CA SER A 182 12.02 27.05 -9.38
C SER A 182 11.36 27.10 -7.98
N GLU A 183 11.15 28.28 -7.41
CA GLU A 183 10.61 28.45 -6.06
C GLU A 183 9.07 28.37 -6.02
N TRP A 184 8.54 27.75 -4.96
CA TRP A 184 7.10 27.72 -4.73
C TRP A 184 6.65 29.00 -3.99
N MET A 185 6.16 29.97 -4.76
CA MET A 185 5.65 31.24 -4.26
C MET A 185 4.13 31.23 -4.09
N LEU A 186 3.62 31.77 -2.97
CA LEU A 186 2.20 32.05 -2.75
C LEU A 186 2.02 33.45 -2.19
N ASP A 187 1.36 34.33 -2.94
CA ASP A 187 1.07 35.73 -2.55
C ASP A 187 2.32 36.47 -2.01
N GLY A 188 3.45 36.34 -2.73
CA GLY A 188 4.72 36.95 -2.34
C GLY A 188 5.50 36.22 -1.24
N VAL A 189 4.96 35.14 -0.67
CA VAL A 189 5.66 34.30 0.32
C VAL A 189 6.35 33.12 -0.36
N CYS A 190 7.66 32.94 -0.14
CA CYS A 190 8.40 31.77 -0.59
C CYS A 190 8.17 30.58 0.35
N ILE A 191 7.27 29.66 -0.03
CA ILE A 191 6.96 28.47 0.76
C ILE A 191 8.15 27.52 0.78
N SER A 192 8.93 27.45 -0.31
CA SER A 192 10.15 26.65 -0.40
C SER A 192 11.16 27.06 0.67
N GLU A 193 11.42 28.36 0.82
CA GLU A 193 12.35 28.88 1.84
C GLU A 193 11.90 28.51 3.26
N LEU A 194 10.61 28.66 3.58
CA LEU A 194 10.05 28.28 4.88
C LEU A 194 10.25 26.78 5.17
N CYS A 195 10.04 25.93 4.17
CA CYS A 195 10.26 24.48 4.26
C CYS A 195 11.74 24.15 4.51
N PHE A 196 12.65 24.73 3.74
CA PHE A 196 14.09 24.50 3.90
C PHE A 196 14.63 25.03 5.23
N ASN A 197 14.13 26.17 5.71
CA ASN A 197 14.45 26.68 7.03
C ASN A 197 13.99 25.71 8.13
N LEU A 198 12.78 25.14 8.02
CA LEU A 198 12.33 24.10 8.94
C LEU A 198 13.22 22.85 8.91
N LYS A 199 13.66 22.39 7.74
CA LYS A 199 14.62 21.28 7.61
C LYS A 199 15.93 21.58 8.34
N LYS A 200 16.50 22.78 8.14
CA LYS A 200 17.73 23.23 8.84
C LYS A 200 17.55 23.23 10.35
N GLU A 201 16.42 23.72 10.85
CA GLU A 201 16.13 23.71 12.29
C GLU A 201 15.89 22.29 12.82
N SER A 202 15.25 21.41 12.07
CA SER A 202 15.10 19.99 12.42
C SER A 202 16.45 19.28 12.50
N LEU A 203 17.39 19.59 11.61
CA LEU A 203 18.74 19.03 11.64
C LEU A 203 19.52 19.48 12.89
N LYS A 204 19.52 20.79 13.19
CA LYS A 204 20.15 21.34 14.41
C LYS A 204 19.55 20.74 15.67
N LEU A 205 18.23 20.50 15.69
CA LEU A 205 17.56 19.86 16.82
C LEU A 205 18.01 18.39 16.96
N ALA A 206 18.07 17.66 15.85
CA ALA A 206 18.52 16.27 15.80
C ALA A 206 19.97 16.09 16.29
N GLU A 207 20.84 17.08 16.06
CA GLU A 207 22.23 17.07 16.55
C GLU A 207 22.34 17.28 18.07
N ARG A 208 21.36 17.97 18.67
CA ARG A 208 21.39 18.40 20.08
C ARG A 208 20.56 17.53 21.01
N THR A 209 19.69 16.69 20.47
CA THR A 209 18.69 15.92 21.23
C THR A 209 18.67 14.47 20.77
N ASP A 210 18.12 13.57 21.61
CA ASP A 210 17.88 12.19 21.21
C ASP A 210 16.89 12.18 20.02
N PRO A 211 17.21 11.52 18.88
CA PRO A 211 16.29 11.38 17.75
C PRO A 211 14.89 10.84 18.11
N ALA A 212 14.75 10.12 19.23
CA ALA A 212 13.45 9.75 19.80
C ALA A 212 12.50 10.94 19.98
N GLN A 213 13.07 12.12 20.23
CA GLN A 213 12.38 13.36 20.57
C GLN A 213 11.83 14.12 19.37
N LEU A 214 12.27 13.76 18.16
CA LEU A 214 11.78 14.33 16.93
C LEU A 214 10.38 13.83 16.65
N SER A 215 9.51 14.75 16.23
CA SER A 215 8.20 14.41 15.73
C SER A 215 8.29 13.76 14.35
N ASP A 216 7.20 13.09 13.94
CA ASP A 216 7.12 12.53 12.60
C ASP A 216 7.22 13.58 11.51
N ILE A 217 6.63 14.76 11.74
CA ILE A 217 6.74 15.88 10.81
C ILE A 217 8.20 16.29 10.64
N ARG A 218 8.97 16.38 11.73
CA ARG A 218 10.41 16.69 11.64
C ARG A 218 11.20 15.59 10.95
N LEU A 219 10.93 14.31 11.24
CA LEU A 219 11.57 13.19 10.55
C LEU A 219 11.28 13.17 9.04
N LEU A 220 10.05 13.52 8.63
CA LEU A 220 9.69 13.71 7.23
C LEU A 220 10.47 14.88 6.61
N THR A 221 10.59 16.02 7.29
CA THR A 221 11.34 17.18 6.77
C THR A 221 12.82 16.87 6.55
N LEU A 222 13.44 16.04 7.39
CA LEU A 222 14.81 15.56 7.20
C LEU A 222 14.97 14.73 5.91
N ASN A 223 13.88 14.14 5.40
CA ASN A 223 13.81 13.39 4.16
C ASN A 223 13.32 14.23 2.96
N ASP A 224 13.27 15.57 3.08
CA ASP A 224 12.72 16.48 2.07
C ASP A 224 11.20 16.33 1.85
N ILE A 225 10.50 15.69 2.78
CA ILE A 225 9.06 15.44 2.71
C ILE A 225 8.33 16.40 3.66
N TYR A 226 7.34 17.11 3.12
CA TYR A 226 6.63 18.19 3.80
C TYR A 226 5.13 17.89 3.82
N ILE A 227 4.58 17.59 4.99
CA ILE A 227 3.16 17.24 5.14
C ILE A 227 2.29 18.47 5.37
N PHE A 228 1.30 18.66 4.52
CA PHE A 228 0.31 19.72 4.58
C PHE A 228 -1.06 19.13 4.89
N ASP A 229 -1.76 19.77 5.82
CA ASP A 229 -3.09 19.35 6.28
C ASP A 229 -3.96 20.61 6.38
N ARG A 230 -5.28 20.47 6.26
CA ARG A 230 -6.21 21.59 6.47
C ARG A 230 -6.21 22.03 7.93
N ASN A 231 -6.01 21.10 8.86
CA ASN A 231 -5.80 21.39 10.27
C ASN A 231 -4.31 21.69 10.52
N SER A 232 -4.02 22.91 10.97
CA SER A 232 -2.65 23.35 11.23
C SER A 232 -1.91 22.45 12.21
N ALA A 233 -2.58 21.84 13.19
CA ALA A 233 -1.95 20.98 14.19
C ALA A 233 -1.22 19.76 13.58
N PHE A 234 -1.73 19.25 12.45
CA PHE A 234 -1.18 18.11 11.71
C PHE A 234 -0.37 18.53 10.48
N SER A 235 -0.23 19.82 10.22
CA SER A 235 0.52 20.36 9.09
C SER A 235 1.88 20.90 9.52
N ILE A 236 2.85 20.91 8.60
CA ILE A 236 4.11 21.65 8.77
C ILE A 236 3.89 23.15 9.01
N SER A 237 2.73 23.69 8.60
CA SER A 237 2.40 25.11 8.74
C SER A 237 2.26 25.57 10.20
N LYS A 238 2.14 24.65 11.17
CA LYS A 238 2.24 24.99 12.60
C LYS A 238 3.58 25.61 12.99
N TYR A 239 4.62 25.38 12.20
CA TYR A 239 5.93 26.01 12.37
C TYR A 239 6.06 27.33 11.59
N PHE A 240 5.02 27.71 10.85
CA PHE A 240 4.94 28.96 10.10
C PHE A 240 3.99 29.93 10.81
N SER A 241 3.85 31.14 10.28
CA SER A 241 2.81 32.06 10.77
C SER A 241 1.41 31.56 10.36
N THR A 242 0.40 31.84 11.19
CA THR A 242 -1.00 31.51 10.89
C THR A 242 -1.47 32.07 9.55
N LYS A 243 -0.96 33.25 9.15
CA LYS A 243 -1.25 33.87 7.85
C LYS A 243 -0.83 32.96 6.69
N VAL A 244 0.34 32.32 6.77
CA VAL A 244 0.83 31.39 5.76
C VAL A 244 -0.06 30.16 5.68
N HIS A 245 -0.53 29.63 6.82
CA HIS A 245 -1.49 28.51 6.82
C HIS A 245 -2.80 28.87 6.09
N THR A 246 -3.36 30.05 6.38
CA THR A 246 -4.57 30.53 5.71
C THR A 246 -4.36 30.69 4.20
N LEU A 247 -3.18 31.15 3.76
CA LEU A 247 -2.82 31.23 2.34
C LEU A 247 -2.68 29.84 1.68
N LEU A 248 -2.15 28.86 2.41
CA LEU A 248 -1.97 27.49 1.92
C LEU A 248 -3.30 26.75 1.78
N ALA A 249 -4.22 26.91 2.73
CA ALA A 249 -5.42 26.06 2.84
C ALA A 249 -6.24 25.90 1.53
N PRO A 250 -6.49 26.95 0.72
CA PRO A 250 -7.17 26.79 -0.57
C PRO A 250 -6.40 25.93 -1.58
N THR A 251 -5.06 26.01 -1.56
CA THR A 251 -4.19 25.24 -2.48
C THR A 251 -4.10 23.76 -2.13
N LEU A 252 -4.48 23.40 -0.90
CA LEU A 252 -4.54 22.02 -0.41
C LEU A 252 -5.87 21.34 -0.74
N SER A 253 -6.77 22.03 -1.42
CA SER A 253 -8.10 21.51 -1.71
C SER A 253 -8.10 20.55 -2.90
N PHE A 254 -8.85 19.44 -2.75
CA PHE A 254 -9.12 18.47 -3.80
C PHE A 254 -10.54 18.60 -4.36
N ASP A 255 -11.18 19.75 -4.17
CA ASP A 255 -12.58 19.92 -4.56
C ASP A 255 -12.84 19.68 -6.05
N ALA A 256 -11.82 19.91 -6.89
CA ALA A 256 -11.87 19.63 -8.33
C ALA A 256 -12.03 18.14 -8.69
N TYR A 257 -11.74 17.23 -7.76
CA TYR A 257 -11.84 15.78 -7.95
C TYR A 257 -13.07 15.18 -7.27
N PHE A 258 -13.88 15.97 -6.55
CA PHE A 258 -15.13 15.46 -5.99
C PHE A 258 -16.17 15.28 -7.09
N LEU A 259 -16.75 14.08 -7.13
CA LEU A 259 -17.87 13.74 -7.99
C LEU A 259 -19.17 14.38 -7.49
N THR A 260 -20.13 14.50 -8.41
CA THR A 260 -21.51 14.88 -8.10
C THR A 260 -22.08 13.97 -7.00
N GLU A 261 -22.80 14.57 -6.05
CA GLU A 261 -23.39 13.83 -4.94
C GLU A 261 -24.32 12.72 -5.45
N GLY A 262 -24.08 11.49 -5.01
CA GLY A 262 -25.00 10.36 -5.19
C GLY A 262 -26.14 10.49 -4.19
N LEU A 263 -27.38 10.54 -4.65
CA LEU A 263 -28.53 10.72 -3.76
C LEU A 263 -29.05 9.37 -3.22
N ASN A 264 -28.88 8.28 -3.98
CA ASN A 264 -29.46 6.99 -3.59
C ASN A 264 -28.58 6.22 -2.62
N CYS A 265 -27.26 6.25 -2.78
CA CYS A 265 -26.33 5.54 -1.91
C CYS A 265 -26.53 5.86 -0.42
N TYR A 266 -26.73 7.13 -0.06
CA TYR A 266 -26.99 7.53 1.32
C TYR A 266 -28.34 6.99 1.81
N ARG A 267 -29.39 7.09 0.99
CA ARG A 267 -30.71 6.53 1.31
C ARG A 267 -30.65 5.03 1.56
N TRP A 268 -29.96 4.28 0.71
CA TRP A 268 -29.80 2.82 0.87
C TRP A 268 -29.07 2.47 2.15
N CYS A 269 -27.93 3.12 2.42
CA CYS A 269 -27.15 2.87 3.63
C CYS A 269 -27.93 3.22 4.91
N MET A 270 -28.67 4.34 4.94
CA MET A 270 -29.56 4.68 6.06
C MET A 270 -30.70 3.67 6.22
N ASN A 271 -31.29 3.20 5.13
CA ASN A 271 -32.36 2.19 5.18
C ASN A 271 -31.87 0.85 5.73
N ILE A 272 -30.62 0.45 5.43
CA ILE A 272 -29.99 -0.74 6.00
C ILE A 272 -29.84 -0.61 7.52
N GLU A 273 -29.43 0.55 8.01
CA GLU A 273 -29.28 0.81 9.45
C GLU A 273 -30.63 0.71 10.19
N VAL A 274 -31.67 1.33 9.62
CA VAL A 274 -33.01 1.39 10.23
C VAL A 274 -33.77 0.07 10.09
N SER A 275 -33.64 -0.60 8.95
CA SER A 275 -34.38 -1.81 8.59
C SER A 275 -33.41 -2.90 8.12
N ARG A 276 -32.66 -3.45 9.08
CA ARG A 276 -31.67 -4.49 8.81
C ARG A 276 -32.30 -5.71 8.12
N PRO A 277 -31.68 -6.25 7.05
CA PRO A 277 -32.11 -7.52 6.48
C PRO A 277 -32.09 -8.65 7.52
N ALA A 278 -33.10 -9.52 7.49
CA ALA A 278 -33.24 -10.59 8.49
C ALA A 278 -32.17 -11.69 8.37
N ASP A 279 -31.67 -11.93 7.15
CA ASP A 279 -30.72 -12.99 6.85
C ASP A 279 -29.86 -12.67 5.62
N TRP A 280 -28.92 -13.58 5.33
CA TRP A 280 -28.01 -13.49 4.20
C TRP A 280 -28.74 -13.38 2.86
N PHE A 281 -29.78 -14.17 2.61
CA PHE A 281 -30.52 -14.14 1.34
C PHE A 281 -31.26 -12.82 1.13
N SER A 282 -31.91 -12.33 2.18
CA SER A 282 -32.61 -11.05 2.19
C SER A 282 -31.64 -9.89 1.94
N SER A 283 -30.43 -9.96 2.50
CA SER A 283 -29.40 -8.95 2.28
C SER A 283 -28.90 -8.90 0.83
N LEU A 284 -28.70 -10.07 0.19
CA LEU A 284 -28.31 -10.15 -1.22
C LEU A 284 -29.40 -9.68 -2.17
N SER A 285 -30.65 -10.07 -1.89
CA SER A 285 -31.81 -9.62 -2.67
C SER A 285 -31.91 -8.09 -2.65
N LEU A 286 -31.76 -7.48 -1.46
CA LEU A 286 -31.75 -6.04 -1.29
C LEU A 286 -30.58 -5.37 -2.04
N CYS A 287 -29.35 -5.90 -1.90
CA CYS A 287 -28.19 -5.35 -2.60
C CYS A 287 -28.32 -5.44 -4.13
N THR A 288 -28.98 -6.48 -4.63
CA THR A 288 -29.24 -6.62 -6.08
C THR A 288 -30.19 -5.54 -6.58
N GLN A 289 -31.22 -5.18 -5.80
CA GLN A 289 -32.11 -4.06 -6.13
C GLN A 289 -31.34 -2.74 -6.16
N PHE A 290 -30.49 -2.49 -5.16
CA PHE A 290 -29.64 -1.28 -5.14
C PHE A 290 -28.69 -1.22 -6.34
N LEU A 291 -28.09 -2.34 -6.73
CA LEU A 291 -27.21 -2.40 -7.90
C LEU A 291 -27.97 -2.14 -9.20
N GLN A 292 -29.21 -2.62 -9.31
CA GLN A 292 -30.07 -2.31 -10.46
C GLN A 292 -30.39 -0.81 -10.51
N GLU A 293 -30.86 -0.22 -9.41
CA GLU A 293 -31.13 1.22 -9.31
C GLU A 293 -29.88 2.05 -9.63
N ALA A 294 -28.69 1.62 -9.18
CA ALA A 294 -27.43 2.29 -9.47
C ALA A 294 -27.05 2.25 -10.96
N CYS A 295 -27.26 1.10 -11.62
CA CYS A 295 -27.05 0.97 -13.06
C CYS A 295 -27.98 1.91 -13.85
N GLU A 296 -29.21 2.10 -13.38
CA GLU A 296 -30.19 3.00 -13.98
C GLU A 296 -29.83 4.49 -13.76
N SER A 297 -29.32 4.86 -12.58
CA SER A 297 -28.96 6.24 -12.25
C SER A 297 -27.71 6.74 -12.99
N LYS A 298 -26.83 5.82 -13.41
CA LYS A 298 -25.50 6.12 -14.00
C LYS A 298 -24.62 7.01 -13.10
N ASN A 299 -24.94 7.12 -11.82
CA ASN A 299 -24.12 7.83 -10.86
C ASN A 299 -23.01 6.89 -10.36
N LEU A 300 -21.75 7.29 -10.52
CA LEU A 300 -20.60 6.46 -10.16
C LEU A 300 -20.53 6.16 -8.65
N LEU A 301 -20.91 7.12 -7.80
CA LEU A 301 -20.93 6.90 -6.36
C LEU A 301 -21.99 5.84 -5.99
N ASP A 302 -23.20 5.97 -6.53
CA ASP A 302 -24.26 4.95 -6.36
C ASP A 302 -23.78 3.56 -6.81
N LEU A 303 -23.16 3.46 -8.00
CA LEU A 303 -22.69 2.20 -8.56
C LEU A 303 -21.63 1.53 -7.67
N HIS A 304 -20.61 2.27 -7.26
CA HIS A 304 -19.54 1.73 -6.42
C HIS A 304 -20.04 1.39 -5.01
N THR A 305 -20.95 2.19 -4.43
CA THR A 305 -21.57 1.85 -3.15
C THR A 305 -22.37 0.56 -3.24
N ALA A 306 -23.23 0.41 -4.25
CA ALA A 306 -24.01 -0.82 -4.43
C ALA A 306 -23.11 -2.06 -4.65
N GLN A 307 -22.05 -1.92 -5.44
CA GLN A 307 -21.06 -2.97 -5.67
C GLN A 307 -20.26 -3.35 -4.42
N VAL A 308 -20.07 -2.43 -3.47
CA VAL A 308 -19.45 -2.78 -2.19
C VAL A 308 -20.46 -3.41 -1.25
N LEU A 309 -21.68 -2.88 -1.18
CA LEU A 309 -22.75 -3.44 -0.35
C LEU A 309 -23.01 -4.92 -0.66
N ILE A 310 -23.05 -5.32 -1.92
CA ILE A 310 -23.27 -6.73 -2.30
C ILE A 310 -22.17 -7.68 -1.79
N GLN A 311 -20.95 -7.18 -1.58
CA GLN A 311 -19.82 -7.96 -1.06
C GLN A 311 -19.76 -7.96 0.47
N VAL A 312 -20.10 -6.82 1.08
CA VAL A 312 -19.85 -6.56 2.51
C VAL A 312 -21.07 -6.85 3.37
N LEU A 313 -22.26 -6.40 2.94
CA LEU A 313 -23.46 -6.48 3.78
C LEU A 313 -23.83 -7.92 4.16
N PRO A 314 -23.83 -8.91 3.24
CA PRO A 314 -24.18 -10.29 3.61
C PRO A 314 -23.23 -10.89 4.64
N VAL A 315 -21.95 -10.52 4.59
CA VAL A 315 -20.95 -10.95 5.58
C VAL A 315 -21.31 -10.36 6.94
N LEU A 316 -21.56 -9.06 7.03
CA LEU A 316 -21.89 -8.40 8.29
C LEU A 316 -23.21 -8.90 8.91
N ILE A 317 -24.20 -9.24 8.08
CA ILE A 317 -25.49 -9.80 8.55
C ILE A 317 -25.31 -11.22 9.13
N ASN A 318 -24.39 -12.00 8.56
CA ASN A 318 -24.12 -13.36 9.03
C ASN A 318 -23.21 -13.42 10.28
N GLY A 319 -22.70 -12.27 10.74
CA GLY A 319 -21.84 -12.12 11.90
C GLY A 319 -20.63 -11.25 11.61
N LEU A 320 -20.12 -10.56 12.62
CA LEU A 320 -18.92 -9.75 12.46
C LEU A 320 -17.72 -10.66 12.14
N PRO A 321 -16.97 -10.39 11.05
CA PRO A 321 -15.76 -11.12 10.78
C PRO A 321 -14.74 -10.84 11.88
N ASP A 322 -13.92 -11.85 12.19
CA ASP A 322 -12.78 -11.69 13.10
C ASP A 322 -11.78 -10.71 12.50
N ASP A 323 -11.68 -9.51 13.09
CA ASP A 323 -10.76 -8.45 12.70
C ASP A 323 -9.49 -8.40 13.57
N SER A 324 -9.27 -9.42 14.41
CA SER A 324 -8.06 -9.52 15.25
C SER A 324 -6.78 -9.72 14.44
N ASN A 325 -6.90 -10.28 13.22
CA ASN A 325 -5.82 -10.43 12.27
C ASN A 325 -5.89 -9.35 11.18
N GLU A 326 -4.74 -8.75 10.88
CA GLU A 326 -4.54 -7.80 9.77
C GLU A 326 -5.06 -8.33 8.43
N ASP A 327 -4.77 -9.59 8.12
CA ASP A 327 -5.16 -10.20 6.84
C ASP A 327 -6.69 -10.30 6.71
N SER A 328 -7.37 -10.73 7.78
CA SER A 328 -8.84 -10.78 7.83
C SER A 328 -9.43 -9.37 7.70
N TYR A 329 -8.93 -8.40 8.46
CA TYR A 329 -9.39 -7.01 8.39
C TYR A 329 -9.28 -6.44 6.97
N VAL A 330 -8.12 -6.64 6.34
CA VAL A 330 -7.88 -6.22 4.95
C VAL A 330 -8.85 -6.93 4.00
N HIS A 331 -9.02 -8.24 4.13
CA HIS A 331 -9.86 -9.03 3.23
C HIS A 331 -11.35 -8.69 3.33
N TYR A 332 -11.88 -8.45 4.52
CA TYR A 332 -13.31 -8.22 4.71
C TYR A 332 -13.73 -6.76 4.52
N TYR A 333 -12.92 -5.79 4.96
CA TYR A 333 -13.32 -4.39 4.94
C TYR A 333 -12.67 -3.61 3.79
N LEU A 334 -11.36 -3.71 3.63
CA LEU A 334 -10.62 -2.85 2.71
C LEU A 334 -10.62 -3.39 1.27
N SER A 335 -10.48 -4.70 1.09
CA SER A 335 -10.36 -5.32 -0.23
C SER A 335 -11.58 -5.07 -1.11
N PRO A 336 -12.83 -5.22 -0.64
CA PRO A 336 -14.01 -4.90 -1.44
C PRO A 336 -14.07 -3.43 -1.87
N LEU A 337 -13.69 -2.50 -0.98
CA LEU A 337 -13.64 -1.06 -1.25
C LEU A 337 -12.63 -0.73 -2.35
N LEU A 338 -11.38 -1.15 -2.14
CA LEU A 338 -10.27 -0.85 -3.04
C LEU A 338 -10.45 -1.54 -4.39
N SER A 339 -10.95 -2.78 -4.39
CA SER A 339 -11.21 -3.55 -5.61
C SER A 339 -12.31 -2.93 -6.45
N SER A 340 -13.45 -2.59 -5.83
CA SER A 340 -14.57 -1.93 -6.52
C SER A 340 -14.12 -0.66 -7.23
N ILE A 341 -13.33 0.17 -6.56
CA ILE A 341 -12.93 1.48 -7.08
C ILE A 341 -11.79 1.37 -8.10
N PHE A 342 -10.66 0.79 -7.73
CA PHE A 342 -9.46 0.84 -8.55
C PHE A 342 -9.38 -0.25 -9.62
N ALA A 343 -10.18 -1.33 -9.54
CA ALA A 343 -10.22 -2.36 -10.59
C ALA A 343 -11.22 -2.03 -11.70
N SER A 344 -12.12 -1.07 -11.46
CA SER A 344 -13.17 -0.71 -12.41
C SER A 344 -12.64 0.04 -13.64
N ASP A 345 -11.44 0.62 -13.57
CA ASP A 345 -10.84 1.34 -14.70
C ASP A 345 -9.79 0.49 -15.43
N PRO A 346 -9.86 0.35 -16.76
CA PRO A 346 -8.92 -0.46 -17.53
C PRO A 346 -7.46 0.03 -17.45
N LEU A 347 -7.23 1.34 -17.23
CA LEU A 347 -5.89 1.93 -17.12
C LEU A 347 -5.20 1.58 -15.81
N LEU A 348 -5.96 1.12 -14.81
CA LEU A 348 -5.46 0.77 -13.50
C LEU A 348 -5.44 -0.75 -13.32
N LYS A 349 -4.42 -1.21 -12.62
CA LYS A 349 -4.25 -2.58 -12.14
C LYS A 349 -3.82 -2.50 -10.68
N MET A 350 -4.16 -3.52 -9.90
CA MET A 350 -3.83 -3.56 -8.48
C MET A 350 -3.03 -4.79 -8.11
N LYS A 351 -2.26 -4.69 -7.03
CA LYS A 351 -1.47 -5.78 -6.48
C LYS A 351 -1.37 -5.67 -4.96
N TRP A 352 -1.67 -6.78 -4.29
CA TRP A 352 -1.44 -7.01 -2.86
C TRP A 352 -0.02 -7.52 -2.57
N ALA A 353 0.47 -7.29 -1.35
CA ALA A 353 1.79 -7.71 -0.90
C ALA A 353 1.98 -9.24 -0.84
N ASN A 354 0.91 -10.03 -0.80
CA ASN A 354 0.99 -11.49 -0.62
C ASN A 354 1.58 -12.26 -1.83
N GLY A 355 1.89 -11.58 -2.93
CA GLY A 355 2.69 -12.18 -4.02
C GLY A 355 4.14 -12.41 -3.61
N GLN A 356 4.58 -13.67 -3.58
CA GLN A 356 5.93 -14.21 -3.35
C GLN A 356 7.04 -13.14 -3.19
N LEU A 357 7.65 -13.07 -2.00
CA LEU A 357 8.77 -12.18 -1.67
C LEU A 357 9.92 -12.36 -2.67
N SER A 358 10.06 -11.44 -3.63
CA SER A 358 11.27 -11.36 -4.44
C SER A 358 12.40 -10.89 -3.52
N ARG A 359 13.34 -11.79 -3.19
CA ARG A 359 14.54 -11.56 -2.35
C ARG A 359 15.58 -10.62 -2.99
N ASN A 360 15.18 -9.60 -3.73
CA ASN A 360 16.16 -8.62 -4.22
C ASN A 360 16.57 -7.75 -3.02
N ASN A 361 17.85 -7.88 -2.67
CA ASN A 361 18.49 -7.49 -1.40
C ASN A 361 18.58 -5.98 -1.10
N ASN A 362 17.84 -5.13 -1.79
CA ASN A 362 17.83 -3.71 -1.46
C ASN A 362 16.53 -3.38 -0.74
N VAL A 363 16.66 -3.24 0.59
CA VAL A 363 15.92 -2.60 1.71
C VAL A 363 14.62 -1.81 1.42
N ALA A 364 14.12 -1.69 0.19
CA ALA A 364 12.87 -1.01 -0.12
C ALA A 364 11.68 -1.75 0.50
N SER A 365 11.03 -1.08 1.45
CA SER A 365 9.80 -1.53 2.08
C SER A 365 8.73 -1.80 1.01
N LYS A 366 8.28 -3.05 0.92
CA LYS A 366 7.18 -3.42 0.02
C LYS A 366 5.86 -2.96 0.63
N PRO A 367 5.00 -2.25 -0.13
CA PRO A 367 3.71 -1.84 0.39
C PRO A 367 2.69 -2.97 0.42
N ASP A 368 1.73 -2.87 1.34
CA ASP A 368 0.65 -3.84 1.55
C ASP A 368 -0.26 -3.93 0.31
N PHE A 369 -0.51 -2.79 -0.32
CA PHE A 369 -1.27 -2.68 -1.57
C PHE A 369 -0.71 -1.59 -2.49
N SER A 370 -0.87 -1.80 -3.79
CA SER A 370 -0.45 -0.83 -4.81
C SER A 370 -1.40 -0.83 -6.00
N VAL A 371 -1.62 0.35 -6.59
CA VAL A 371 -2.27 0.52 -7.89
C VAL A 371 -1.23 1.03 -8.88
N TYR A 372 -1.26 0.49 -10.09
CA TYR A 372 -0.29 0.77 -11.13
C TYR A 372 -0.93 0.77 -12.51
N ASN A 373 -0.31 1.51 -13.42
CA ASN A 373 -0.56 1.43 -14.85
C ASN A 373 0.52 0.56 -15.51
N ILE A 374 0.13 -0.16 -16.57
CA ILE A 374 1.07 -0.88 -17.44
C ILE A 374 1.07 -0.14 -18.78
N SER A 375 2.20 0.49 -19.11
CA SER A 375 2.38 1.14 -20.41
C SER A 375 3.61 0.58 -21.10
N GLY A 376 3.40 -0.06 -22.26
CA GLY A 376 4.44 -0.88 -22.90
C GLY A 376 4.85 -2.05 -22.00
N SER A 377 6.16 -2.17 -21.72
CA SER A 377 6.72 -3.16 -20.80
C SER A 377 6.92 -2.64 -19.36
N ALA A 378 6.65 -1.36 -19.12
CA ALA A 378 6.91 -0.72 -17.84
C ALA A 378 5.68 -0.79 -16.93
N LYS A 379 5.90 -1.24 -15.69
CA LYS A 379 4.94 -1.12 -14.60
C LYS A 379 5.21 0.16 -13.82
N CYS A 380 4.25 1.08 -13.81
CA CYS A 380 4.37 2.37 -13.12
C CYS A 380 3.34 2.45 -11.99
N VAL A 381 3.81 2.45 -10.74
CA VAL A 381 2.96 2.57 -9.55
C VAL A 381 2.48 4.02 -9.42
N VAL A 382 1.18 4.19 -9.17
CA VAL A 382 0.52 5.51 -9.02
C VAL A 382 -0.17 5.68 -7.65
N LEU A 383 -0.44 4.58 -6.94
CA LEU A 383 -0.97 4.58 -5.58
C LEU A 383 -0.29 3.51 -4.75
N ILE A 384 -0.03 3.84 -3.49
CA ILE A 384 0.52 2.94 -2.48
C ILE A 384 -0.40 2.96 -1.26
N ALA A 385 -0.55 1.82 -0.59
CA ALA A 385 -1.26 1.76 0.67
C ALA A 385 -0.55 0.90 1.72
N GLU A 386 -0.68 1.33 2.98
CA GLU A 386 -0.16 0.69 4.18
C GLU A 386 -1.32 0.52 5.17
N PHE A 387 -1.51 -0.69 5.70
CA PHE A 387 -2.66 -1.05 6.52
C PHE A 387 -2.23 -1.55 7.89
N LYS A 388 -2.85 -1.02 8.95
CA LYS A 388 -2.68 -1.47 10.32
C LYS A 388 -4.04 -1.64 10.98
N PRO A 389 -4.42 -2.87 11.38
CA PRO A 389 -5.76 -3.16 11.91
C PRO A 389 -5.98 -2.54 13.29
N THR A 390 -4.91 -2.27 14.03
CA THR A 390 -4.94 -1.67 15.37
C THR A 390 -4.05 -0.45 15.41
N GLU A 391 -4.35 0.49 16.31
CA GLU A 391 -3.54 1.70 16.60
C GLU A 391 -2.22 1.33 17.32
N LYS A 392 -1.53 0.30 16.84
CA LYS A 392 -0.21 -0.08 17.32
C LYS A 392 0.80 0.60 16.42
N ASN A 393 1.18 1.80 16.84
CA ASN A 393 2.28 2.52 16.23
C ASN A 393 3.56 1.69 16.29
N SER A 394 4.27 1.64 15.16
CA SER A 394 5.64 1.13 15.14
C SER A 394 6.49 1.89 16.16
N TYR A 395 7.30 1.15 16.91
CA TYR A 395 8.18 1.75 17.93
C TYR A 395 9.29 2.61 17.33
N VAL A 396 9.53 2.59 16.02
CA VAL A 396 10.64 3.33 15.39
C VAL A 396 10.10 4.47 14.54
N GLU A 397 9.77 4.21 13.27
CA GLU A 397 9.10 5.16 12.39
C GLU A 397 7.63 4.79 12.29
N SER A 398 6.73 5.78 12.30
CA SER A 398 5.31 5.51 12.06
C SER A 398 5.09 5.01 10.63
N ASP A 399 3.98 4.31 10.41
CA ASP A 399 3.59 3.84 9.09
C ASP A 399 3.32 5.01 8.12
N LEU A 400 3.00 6.21 8.63
CA LEU A 400 2.95 7.44 7.84
C LEU A 400 4.32 7.80 7.26
N ILE A 401 5.40 7.75 8.06
CA ILE A 401 6.77 8.03 7.57
C ILE A 401 7.15 7.02 6.49
N LYS A 402 6.87 5.73 6.73
CA LYS A 402 7.11 4.64 5.79
C LYS A 402 6.37 4.86 4.47
N LEU A 403 5.06 5.14 4.53
CA LEU A 403 4.23 5.42 3.36
C LEU A 403 4.78 6.62 2.58
N ALA A 404 5.08 7.72 3.26
CA ALA A 404 5.57 8.93 2.60
C ALA A 404 6.92 8.71 1.90
N LYS A 405 7.85 7.95 2.50
CA LYS A 405 9.11 7.55 1.84
C LYS A 405 8.85 6.71 0.59
N GLN A 406 7.94 5.74 0.64
CA GLN A 406 7.55 4.95 -0.54
C GLN A 406 6.90 5.80 -1.63
N MET A 407 6.09 6.81 -1.25
CA MET A 407 5.51 7.77 -2.18
C MET A 407 6.60 8.61 -2.85
N LYS A 408 7.60 9.10 -2.10
CA LYS A 408 8.78 9.84 -2.62
C LYS A 408 9.54 8.99 -3.65
N GLU A 409 9.87 7.75 -3.31
CA GLU A 409 10.55 6.83 -4.22
C GLU A 409 9.75 6.57 -5.50
N THR A 410 8.43 6.42 -5.37
CA THR A 410 7.54 6.18 -6.50
C THR A 410 7.45 7.41 -7.39
N LEU A 411 7.36 8.60 -6.79
CA LEU A 411 7.36 9.87 -7.52
C LEU A 411 8.67 10.05 -8.29
N ASN A 412 9.82 9.79 -7.65
CA ASN A 412 11.14 9.81 -8.30
C ASN A 412 11.18 8.88 -9.51
N LYS A 413 10.64 7.66 -9.41
CA LYS A 413 10.58 6.71 -10.53
C LYS A 413 9.71 7.24 -11.68
N LEU A 414 8.57 7.86 -11.38
CA LEU A 414 7.69 8.46 -12.40
C LEU A 414 8.37 9.64 -13.12
N ILE A 415 9.02 10.54 -12.37
CA ILE A 415 9.75 11.68 -12.92
C ILE A 415 10.93 11.19 -13.76
N THR A 416 11.66 10.19 -13.25
CA THR A 416 12.73 9.53 -14.00
C THR A 416 12.18 9.01 -15.31
N ASN A 417 11.02 8.33 -15.30
CA ASN A 417 10.31 7.85 -16.49
C ASN A 417 9.79 8.93 -17.45
N GLY A 418 10.01 10.21 -17.14
CA GLY A 418 9.62 11.33 -17.99
C GLY A 418 8.13 11.64 -17.94
N VAL A 419 7.43 11.16 -16.90
CA VAL A 419 6.04 11.52 -16.65
C VAL A 419 6.00 12.98 -16.21
N THR A 420 5.17 13.79 -16.87
CA THR A 420 5.11 15.25 -16.62
C THR A 420 4.24 15.58 -15.41
N LYS A 421 4.77 16.30 -14.43
CA LYS A 421 4.11 16.71 -13.18
C LYS A 421 3.30 15.56 -12.58
N PRO A 422 3.95 14.41 -12.27
CA PRO A 422 3.26 13.25 -11.75
C PRO A 422 2.76 13.53 -10.32
N LYS A 423 1.69 12.84 -9.94
CA LYS A 423 1.22 12.77 -8.56
C LYS A 423 1.22 11.33 -8.10
N VAL A 424 1.55 11.08 -6.83
CA VAL A 424 1.46 9.74 -6.24
C VAL A 424 0.43 9.77 -5.11
N CYS A 425 -0.47 8.81 -5.12
CA CYS A 425 -1.50 8.66 -4.10
C CYS A 425 -1.02 7.74 -2.97
N GLY A 426 -1.43 8.05 -1.75
CA GLY A 426 -1.15 7.27 -0.54
C GLY A 426 -2.44 6.96 0.20
N VAL A 427 -2.58 5.74 0.71
CA VAL A 427 -3.66 5.38 1.65
C VAL A 427 -3.02 4.79 2.90
N HIS A 428 -3.35 5.34 4.05
CA HIS A 428 -2.91 4.84 5.34
C HIS A 428 -4.15 4.48 6.15
N CYS A 429 -4.30 3.21 6.52
CA CYS A 429 -5.36 2.79 7.43
C CYS A 429 -4.77 2.50 8.81
N GLU A 430 -5.25 3.22 9.82
CA GLU A 430 -4.87 3.04 11.21
C GLU A 430 -6.14 2.83 12.06
N GLY A 431 -6.36 1.58 12.47
CA GLY A 431 -7.58 1.20 13.19
C GLY A 431 -8.83 1.41 12.34
N GLU A 432 -9.71 2.32 12.76
CA GLU A 432 -10.94 2.67 12.02
C GLU A 432 -10.76 3.88 11.10
N ASN A 433 -9.58 4.49 11.09
CA ASN A 433 -9.35 5.72 10.34
C ASN A 433 -8.63 5.40 9.03
N ILE A 434 -9.18 5.91 7.93
CA ILE A 434 -8.54 5.94 6.62
C ILE A 434 -8.07 7.36 6.37
N TYR A 435 -6.77 7.50 6.16
CA TYR A 435 -6.13 8.73 5.71
C TYR A 435 -5.74 8.57 4.25
N THR A 436 -6.06 9.57 3.44
CA THR A 436 -5.63 9.61 2.03
C THR A 436 -4.68 10.76 1.82
N TYR A 437 -3.65 10.53 1.00
CA TYR A 437 -2.59 11.48 0.74
C TYR A 437 -2.34 11.60 -0.75
N VAL A 438 -1.89 12.78 -1.18
CA VAL A 438 -1.38 13.01 -2.52
C VAL A 438 -0.02 13.69 -2.40
N MET A 439 0.97 13.16 -3.11
CA MET A 439 2.31 13.73 -3.17
C MET A 439 2.64 14.27 -4.56
N ASP A 440 3.21 15.48 -4.59
CA ASP A 440 3.85 16.08 -5.77
C ASP A 440 5.18 16.76 -5.41
N LEU A 441 5.85 17.34 -6.41
CA LEU A 441 7.17 17.99 -6.29
C LEU A 441 7.10 19.41 -6.87
N PRO A 442 6.55 20.39 -6.14
CA PRO A 442 6.36 21.77 -6.64
C PRO A 442 7.65 22.58 -6.79
N SER A 443 8.74 22.19 -6.13
CA SER A 443 10.03 22.89 -6.07
C SER A 443 11.16 21.86 -5.94
N PRO A 444 12.42 22.19 -6.30
CA PRO A 444 13.57 21.31 -6.08
C PRO A 444 13.60 20.75 -4.67
N LYS A 445 13.78 19.44 -4.52
CA LYS A 445 13.91 18.75 -3.23
C LYS A 445 12.77 19.09 -2.24
N LEU A 446 11.56 19.42 -2.72
CA LEU A 446 10.40 19.72 -1.88
C LEU A 446 9.24 18.78 -2.19
N TYR A 447 9.23 17.60 -1.55
CA TYR A 447 8.17 16.61 -1.73
C TYR A 447 6.97 17.00 -0.88
N ARG A 448 5.97 17.60 -1.49
CA ARG A 448 4.76 18.06 -0.81
C ARG A 448 3.79 16.90 -0.69
N VAL A 449 3.45 16.49 0.53
CA VAL A 449 2.41 15.51 0.85
C VAL A 449 1.21 16.26 1.37
N ILE A 450 0.06 16.14 0.73
CA ILE A 450 -1.19 16.77 1.18
C ILE A 450 -2.09 15.68 1.76
N ASN A 451 -2.53 15.84 3.00
CA ASN A 451 -3.62 15.04 3.56
C ASN A 451 -4.93 15.45 2.87
N ALA A 452 -5.41 14.60 1.96
CA ALA A 452 -6.59 14.86 1.17
C ALA A 452 -7.87 14.58 1.97
N SER A 453 -7.88 13.57 2.84
CA SER A 453 -9.03 13.27 3.70
C SER A 453 -8.67 12.36 4.88
N LYS A 454 -9.33 12.60 6.02
CA LYS A 454 -9.44 11.65 7.13
C LYS A 454 -10.89 11.18 7.23
N ILE A 455 -11.12 9.87 7.17
CA ILE A 455 -12.45 9.28 7.13
C ILE A 455 -12.50 8.11 8.08
N LYS A 456 -13.66 7.89 8.71
CA LYS A 456 -13.92 6.72 9.52
C LYS A 456 -14.48 5.58 8.67
N LEU A 457 -13.89 4.40 8.77
CA LEU A 457 -14.37 3.16 8.17
C LEU A 457 -15.53 2.59 9.00
N PHE A 458 -16.49 1.97 8.33
CA PHE A 458 -17.58 1.25 8.99
C PHE A 458 -17.10 -0.13 9.46
N LYS A 459 -17.57 -0.59 10.61
CA LYS A 459 -17.27 -1.93 11.13
C LYS A 459 -18.48 -2.85 11.25
N ASN A 460 -19.66 -2.26 11.35
CA ASN A 460 -20.89 -3.00 11.56
C ASN A 460 -22.03 -2.36 10.77
N VAL A 461 -23.18 -3.04 10.78
CA VAL A 461 -24.37 -2.62 10.04
C VAL A 461 -24.88 -1.26 10.50
N ASP A 462 -24.66 -0.87 11.77
CA ASP A 462 -25.09 0.41 12.36
C ASP A 462 -24.24 1.61 11.95
N GLN A 463 -23.18 1.37 11.18
CA GLN A 463 -22.28 2.40 10.65
C GLN A 463 -22.31 2.44 9.12
N MET A 464 -23.27 1.77 8.48
CA MET A 464 -23.33 1.64 7.03
C MET A 464 -23.49 3.00 6.32
N SER A 465 -24.07 4.00 6.99
CA SER A 465 -24.16 5.40 6.54
C SER A 465 -22.81 6.07 6.30
N LEU A 466 -21.71 5.53 6.85
CA LEU A 466 -20.35 6.01 6.57
C LEU A 466 -19.84 5.56 5.19
N LEU A 467 -20.35 4.45 4.64
CA LEU A 467 -19.84 3.84 3.41
C LEU A 467 -19.84 4.81 2.21
N PRO A 468 -20.91 5.55 1.89
CA PRO A 468 -20.89 6.48 0.76
C PRO A 468 -19.77 7.53 0.88
N ASN A 469 -19.48 8.01 2.10
CA ASN A 469 -18.40 8.97 2.30
C ASN A 469 -17.02 8.34 2.06
N VAL A 470 -16.81 7.11 2.53
CA VAL A 470 -15.58 6.34 2.25
C VAL A 470 -15.38 6.18 0.74
N ILE A 471 -16.43 5.76 0.01
CA ILE A 471 -16.37 5.59 -1.46
C ILE A 471 -16.09 6.93 -2.16
N LYS A 472 -16.77 8.01 -1.75
CA LYS A 472 -16.59 9.35 -2.34
C LYS A 472 -15.14 9.81 -2.32
N HIS A 473 -14.47 9.67 -1.18
CA HIS A 473 -13.07 10.10 -1.06
C HIS A 473 -12.09 9.14 -1.76
N LEU A 474 -12.35 7.83 -1.76
CA LEU A 474 -11.54 6.90 -2.54
C LEU A 474 -11.69 7.12 -4.05
N LEU A 475 -12.87 7.54 -4.52
CA LEU A 475 -13.09 7.96 -5.92
C LEU A 475 -12.32 9.24 -6.25
N CYS A 476 -12.31 10.24 -5.36
CA CYS A 476 -11.45 11.42 -5.51
C CYS A 476 -9.97 11.02 -5.71
N LEU A 477 -9.48 10.04 -4.95
CA LEU A 477 -8.12 9.54 -5.09
C LEU A 477 -7.90 8.76 -6.40
N LYS A 478 -8.91 8.02 -6.86
CA LYS A 478 -8.91 7.34 -8.17
C LYS A 478 -8.72 8.33 -9.31
N GLU A 479 -9.40 9.48 -9.29
CA GLU A 479 -9.26 10.49 -10.34
C GLU A 479 -7.83 11.05 -10.41
N VAL A 480 -7.19 11.30 -9.26
CA VAL A 480 -5.78 11.73 -9.22
C VAL A 480 -4.85 10.65 -9.78
N ALA A 481 -5.11 9.38 -9.46
CA ALA A 481 -4.35 8.25 -9.99
C ALA A 481 -4.53 8.10 -11.51
N LEU A 482 -5.74 8.29 -12.04
CA LEU A 482 -6.05 8.24 -13.47
C LEU A 482 -5.41 9.38 -14.26
N GLU A 483 -5.39 10.59 -13.71
CA GLU A 483 -4.66 11.72 -14.30
C GLU A 483 -3.18 11.36 -14.50
N THR A 484 -2.57 10.72 -13.50
CA THR A 484 -1.17 10.29 -13.57
C THR A 484 -0.99 9.10 -14.52
N ALA A 485 -1.92 8.12 -14.53
CA ALA A 485 -1.90 7.00 -15.49
C ALA A 485 -1.95 7.48 -16.94
N THR A 486 -2.79 8.47 -17.23
CA THR A 486 -2.89 9.08 -18.58
C THR A 486 -1.57 9.74 -18.99
N LYS A 487 -0.91 10.45 -18.05
CA LYS A 487 0.42 11.05 -18.28
C LYS A 487 1.50 9.99 -18.51
N ILE A 488 1.42 8.84 -17.83
CA ILE A 488 2.32 7.70 -18.05
C ILE A 488 2.19 7.17 -19.48
N GLU A 489 0.96 6.98 -19.97
CA GLU A 489 0.73 6.53 -21.34
C GLU A 489 1.23 7.54 -22.37
N ALA A 490 1.00 8.83 -22.15
CA ALA A 490 1.52 9.89 -23.01
C ALA A 490 3.07 9.89 -23.08
N ALA A 491 3.75 9.77 -21.93
CA ALA A 491 5.21 9.70 -21.87
C ALA A 491 5.77 8.43 -22.55
N SER A 492 5.06 7.30 -22.41
CA SER A 492 5.38 6.04 -23.08
C SER A 492 5.23 6.17 -24.60
N LEU A 493 4.10 6.68 -25.10
CA LEU A 493 3.86 6.90 -26.52
C LEU A 493 4.89 7.86 -27.15
N TYR A 494 5.27 8.92 -26.43
CA TYR A 494 6.35 9.82 -26.85
C TYR A 494 7.68 9.07 -26.99
N SER A 495 8.03 8.26 -25.99
CA SER A 495 9.27 7.48 -25.99
C SER A 495 9.34 6.49 -27.14
N HIS A 496 8.23 5.83 -27.46
CA HIS A 496 8.14 4.88 -28.57
C HIS A 496 8.24 5.58 -29.93
N SER A 497 7.64 6.76 -30.10
CA SER A 497 7.65 7.50 -31.37
C SER A 497 8.98 8.19 -31.68
N HIS A 498 9.70 8.66 -30.66
CA HIS A 498 10.94 9.43 -30.83
C HIS A 498 12.22 8.65 -30.54
N LEU A 499 12.10 7.39 -30.06
CA LEU A 499 13.21 6.57 -29.56
C LEU A 499 14.07 7.30 -28.50
N LYS A 500 13.46 8.26 -27.80
CA LYS A 500 14.09 9.12 -26.79
C LYS A 500 13.10 9.34 -25.66
N ARG A 501 13.61 9.29 -24.42
CA ARG A 501 12.80 9.62 -23.24
C ARG A 501 12.37 11.10 -23.31
N PRO A 502 11.13 11.45 -22.95
CA PRO A 502 10.74 12.84 -22.82
C PRO A 502 11.60 13.52 -21.75
N VAL A 503 11.84 14.82 -21.93
CA VAL A 503 12.53 15.62 -20.91
C VAL A 503 11.71 15.55 -19.63
N SER A 504 12.34 15.19 -18.52
CA SER A 504 11.66 15.07 -17.23
C SER A 504 11.11 16.43 -16.82
N ASN A 505 9.84 16.47 -16.42
CA ASN A 505 9.23 17.64 -15.82
C ASN A 505 8.48 17.18 -14.57
N PRO A 506 8.96 17.49 -13.35
CA PRO A 506 10.11 18.35 -13.04
C PRO A 506 11.47 17.77 -13.50
N PRO A 507 12.52 18.61 -13.56
CA PRO A 507 13.89 18.18 -13.86
C PRO A 507 14.45 17.12 -12.91
N MET A 508 15.35 16.25 -13.40
CA MET A 508 15.97 15.18 -12.59
C MET A 508 16.81 15.70 -11.42
N ASN A 509 17.42 16.89 -11.54
CA ASN A 509 18.19 17.51 -10.45
C ASN A 509 17.29 18.03 -9.32
N TRP A 510 15.97 18.07 -9.49
CA TRP A 510 15.04 18.37 -8.40
C TRP A 510 14.86 17.19 -7.44
N LEU A 511 15.28 15.98 -7.83
CA LEU A 511 15.08 14.79 -7.03
C LEU A 511 16.10 14.71 -5.89
N SER A 512 15.62 14.41 -4.69
CA SER A 512 16.48 14.07 -3.54
C SER A 512 16.73 12.56 -3.51
N SER A 513 18.00 12.15 -3.54
CA SER A 513 18.46 10.77 -3.36
C SER A 513 18.68 10.40 -1.89
N GLY A 514 18.91 11.41 -1.04
CA GLY A 514 19.17 11.22 0.38
C GLY A 514 17.95 10.69 1.13
N ASN A 515 18.21 9.72 2.01
CA ASN A 515 17.25 9.23 2.98
C ASN A 515 17.85 9.31 4.38
N VAL A 516 17.01 9.68 5.33
CA VAL A 516 17.30 9.66 6.75
C VAL A 516 16.47 8.55 7.37
N VAL A 517 17.16 7.57 7.94
CA VAL A 517 16.55 6.40 8.57
C VAL A 517 16.73 6.52 10.08
N LEU A 518 15.61 6.52 10.80
CA LEU A 518 15.63 6.35 12.25
C LEU A 518 15.77 4.86 12.57
N SER A 519 16.75 4.52 13.39
CA SER A 519 17.02 3.13 13.78
C SER A 519 17.15 3.03 15.30
N ARG A 520 16.71 1.92 15.88
CA ARG A 520 16.84 1.66 17.32
C ARG A 520 18.28 1.28 17.63
N THR A 521 18.89 1.94 18.61
CA THR A 521 20.21 1.57 19.10
C THR A 521 20.10 0.26 19.91
N PRO A 522 20.87 -0.80 19.59
CA PRO A 522 20.84 -2.03 20.37
C PRO A 522 21.28 -1.75 21.80
N LYS A 523 20.48 -2.17 22.80
CA LYS A 523 20.90 -2.11 24.21
C LYS A 523 22.18 -2.94 24.35
N LYS A 524 23.31 -2.30 24.67
CA LYS A 524 24.53 -3.02 25.06
C LYS A 524 24.19 -3.93 26.23
N GLN A 525 24.20 -5.24 26.02
CA GLN A 525 24.09 -6.19 27.12
C GLN A 525 25.26 -5.87 28.06
N LYS A 526 24.97 -5.39 29.28
CA LYS A 526 25.99 -5.23 30.30
C LYS A 526 26.53 -6.63 30.57
N THR A 527 27.73 -6.92 30.10
CA THR A 527 28.47 -8.12 30.47
C THR A 527 28.65 -8.06 31.98
N GLN A 528 27.95 -8.95 32.70
CA GLN A 528 28.10 -9.11 34.15
C GLN A 528 29.42 -9.80 34.49
#